data_AF-A0A1K1M992-F1
#
_entry.id   AF-A0A1K1M992-F1
#
_cell.length_a   1.000
_cell.length_b   1.000
_cell.length_c   1.000
_cell.angle_alpha   90.00
_cell.angle_beta   90.00
_cell.angle_gamma   90.00
#
_symmetry.space_group_name_H-M   'P 1'
#
loop_
_entity.id
_entity.type
_entity.pdbx_description
1 polymer ?
#
loop_
_entity_poly.entity_id
_entity_poly.type
_entity_poly.pdbx_seq_one_letter_code
_entity_poly.pdbx_strand_id
1 'polypeptide(L)'
;MMKRKKSFIGFLSVAICLAAFSAGCQSKQPASPPVAMPTVTDEQPAVIDTPVTHPETDTHSVDSSVPSPATPQTSNEKVSLASADKEAAPETKSDETKGKATNTSPKPKFEIENPYTQAKPTLLGITLKTNAAGVLNKFGKPKEEFVMDEDADPLTVYDYGDFLIGFNGKKEVHFIDVRSADIDPGLGGLKLGDPAAGITKVLGTPTANSNYVITYKATGAILKLDIDPKTQKINSIKLFAE
;
A
#
# COMPACT_ATOMS: atom_id res chain seq x y z
N MET A 1 -19.51 -55.52 2.99
CA MET A 1 -18.29 -56.17 2.47
C MET A 1 -17.10 -55.25 2.74
N MET A 2 -15.91 -55.79 3.09
CA MET A 2 -14.63 -55.08 3.34
C MET A 2 -14.61 -53.89 4.33
N LYS A 3 -14.26 -54.18 5.60
CA LYS A 3 -13.53 -53.24 6.46
C LYS A 3 -12.11 -53.07 5.90
N ARG A 4 -11.56 -51.85 5.84
CA ARG A 4 -10.11 -51.61 5.64
C ARG A 4 -9.53 -50.78 6.80
N LYS A 5 -8.27 -51.07 7.11
CA LYS A 5 -7.66 -50.86 8.44
C LYS A 5 -6.93 -49.52 8.52
N LYS A 6 -6.87 -48.94 9.72
CA LYS A 6 -5.86 -47.92 10.08
C LYS A 6 -4.48 -48.59 10.07
N SER A 7 -3.43 -47.85 9.70
CA SER A 7 -2.05 -48.21 10.05
C SER A 7 -1.31 -46.98 10.54
N PHE A 8 -0.68 -47.13 11.71
CA PHE A 8 0.39 -46.26 12.17
C PHE A 8 1.61 -46.42 11.24
N ILE A 9 2.34 -45.32 11.00
CA ILE A 9 3.80 -45.31 11.04
C ILE A 9 4.19 -44.03 11.79
N GLY A 10 4.87 -44.19 12.92
CA GLY A 10 5.66 -43.15 13.55
C GLY A 10 7.10 -43.62 13.61
N PHE A 11 8.01 -42.83 13.04
CA PHE A 11 9.45 -42.92 13.30
C PHE A 11 9.83 -41.57 13.93
N LEU A 12 10.21 -41.55 15.20
CA LEU A 12 11.48 -42.01 15.80
C LEU A 12 12.54 -40.89 15.71
N SER A 13 12.99 -40.48 16.89
CA SER A 13 13.93 -39.39 17.13
C SER A 13 15.27 -39.56 16.42
N VAL A 14 15.84 -38.43 15.98
CA VAL A 14 17.29 -38.23 15.96
C VAL A 14 17.60 -36.92 16.68
N ALA A 15 18.02 -37.03 17.94
CA ALA A 15 18.64 -35.92 18.65
C ALA A 15 20.14 -35.92 18.31
N ILE A 16 20.63 -34.85 17.69
CA ILE A 16 22.07 -34.63 17.48
C ILE A 16 22.53 -33.63 18.53
N CYS A 17 23.42 -34.10 19.40
CA CYS A 17 23.99 -33.32 20.50
C CYS A 17 25.09 -32.36 20.01
N LEU A 18 25.36 -31.36 20.86
CA LEU A 18 26.38 -30.33 20.72
C LEU A 18 27.77 -30.88 20.38
N ALA A 19 28.52 -30.13 19.59
CA ALA A 19 29.96 -29.97 19.73
C ALA A 19 30.33 -28.49 19.54
N ALA A 20 31.27 -27.98 20.34
CA ALA A 20 31.64 -26.58 20.40
C ALA A 20 32.98 -26.28 19.67
N PHE A 21 33.47 -25.05 19.85
CA PHE A 21 34.74 -24.49 19.32
C PHE A 21 34.69 -24.13 17.81
N SER A 22 35.30 -23.05 17.34
CA SER A 22 36.45 -22.31 17.90
C SER A 22 36.40 -20.79 17.67
N ALA A 23 37.28 -20.05 18.35
CA ALA A 23 37.43 -18.59 18.25
C ALA A 23 38.47 -18.16 17.20
N GLY A 24 38.36 -16.93 16.70
CA GLY A 24 39.34 -16.25 15.85
C GLY A 24 38.68 -15.35 14.80
N CYS A 25 39.17 -14.15 14.45
CA CYS A 25 40.31 -13.38 14.97
C CYS A 25 40.00 -11.87 14.91
N GLN A 26 40.66 -11.07 15.75
CA GLN A 26 40.57 -9.60 15.70
C GLN A 26 41.30 -9.03 14.48
N SER A 27 40.57 -8.31 13.62
CA SER A 27 41.15 -7.49 12.54
C SER A 27 41.33 -6.03 12.98
N LYS A 28 42.36 -5.85 13.81
CA LYS A 28 43.21 -4.64 13.99
C LYS A 28 42.76 -3.35 13.26
N GLN A 29 42.17 -2.42 14.00
CA GLN A 29 41.93 -1.04 13.56
C GLN A 29 43.24 -0.24 13.49
N PRO A 30 43.59 0.40 12.35
CA PRO A 30 44.66 1.38 12.30
C PRO A 30 44.15 2.73 12.84
N ALA A 31 44.82 3.27 13.86
CA ALA A 31 44.58 4.61 14.38
C ALA A 31 45.67 5.57 13.89
N SER A 32 45.27 6.73 13.32
CA SER A 32 46.08 7.94 13.07
C SER A 32 45.20 9.00 12.39
N PRO A 33 45.53 10.30 12.47
CA PRO A 33 45.80 11.11 13.66
C PRO A 33 44.79 12.29 13.77
N PRO A 34 44.77 13.09 14.86
CA PRO A 34 43.89 14.26 14.92
C PRO A 34 44.34 15.36 13.96
N VAL A 35 43.48 15.77 13.02
CA VAL A 35 43.68 16.97 12.21
C VAL A 35 43.05 18.16 12.93
N ALA A 36 43.82 19.24 13.05
CA ALA A 36 43.46 20.41 13.84
C ALA A 36 42.28 21.20 13.26
N MET A 37 41.51 21.84 14.14
CA MET A 37 40.61 22.93 13.78
C MET A 37 41.42 24.16 13.34
N PRO A 38 41.02 24.86 12.26
CA PRO A 38 41.27 26.27 12.10
C PRO A 38 39.99 27.08 12.39
N THR A 39 40.10 27.94 13.39
CA THR A 39 39.70 29.35 13.36
C THR A 39 38.29 29.70 12.87
N VAL A 40 37.48 30.16 13.82
CA VAL A 40 36.39 31.12 13.57
C VAL A 40 37.02 32.42 13.05
N THR A 41 36.69 32.82 11.83
CA THR A 41 36.87 34.20 11.36
C THR A 41 35.49 34.84 11.25
N ASP A 42 35.22 35.74 12.19
CA ASP A 42 34.08 36.65 12.17
C ASP A 42 34.51 37.88 11.35
N GLU A 43 33.96 38.07 10.16
CA GLU A 43 34.21 39.27 9.33
C GLU A 43 32.94 39.73 8.60
N GLN A 44 32.21 40.60 9.29
CA GLN A 44 31.18 41.51 8.78
C GLN A 44 31.65 42.95 9.12
N PRO A 45 31.31 44.02 8.37
CA PRO A 45 30.59 44.13 7.10
C PRO A 45 31.37 44.85 5.97
N ALA A 46 30.89 44.74 4.74
CA ALA A 46 31.10 45.76 3.71
C ALA A 46 29.81 46.01 2.91
N VAL A 47 29.23 47.20 3.06
CA VAL A 47 28.13 47.68 2.23
C VAL A 47 28.72 48.14 0.89
N ILE A 48 28.21 47.62 -0.23
CA ILE A 48 28.48 48.16 -1.56
C ILE A 48 27.14 48.41 -2.24
N ASP A 49 26.64 49.63 -2.10
CA ASP A 49 25.66 50.19 -3.02
C ASP A 49 26.25 50.22 -4.43
N THR A 50 25.54 49.67 -5.41
CA THR A 50 25.73 50.03 -6.83
C THR A 50 24.38 50.06 -7.56
N PRO A 51 24.22 50.95 -8.56
CA PRO A 51 22.90 51.44 -8.94
C PRO A 51 22.21 50.65 -10.06
N VAL A 52 20.88 50.72 -10.03
CA VAL A 52 19.92 50.79 -11.15
C VAL A 52 20.45 50.41 -12.54
N THR A 53 19.92 49.32 -13.10
CA THR A 53 19.57 49.26 -14.53
C THR A 53 18.29 48.45 -14.70
N HIS A 54 17.23 49.09 -15.20
CA HIS A 54 16.03 48.40 -15.68
C HIS A 54 16.30 47.77 -17.04
N PRO A 55 15.79 46.56 -17.30
CA PRO A 55 15.34 46.17 -18.63
C PRO A 55 13.81 46.21 -18.69
N GLU A 56 13.37 47.09 -19.58
CA GLU A 56 12.09 47.16 -20.29
C GLU A 56 11.10 45.99 -20.15
N THR A 57 9.92 46.36 -19.65
CA THR A 57 8.61 46.04 -20.22
C THR A 57 8.60 45.28 -21.55
N ASP A 58 8.23 44.00 -21.53
CA ASP A 58 7.64 43.33 -22.69
C ASP A 58 6.14 43.11 -22.46
N THR A 59 5.34 43.81 -23.27
CA THR A 59 3.89 43.85 -23.13
C THR A 59 3.28 42.69 -23.93
N HIS A 60 3.05 41.55 -23.28
CA HIS A 60 2.26 40.48 -23.89
C HIS A 60 0.77 40.90 -23.95
N SER A 61 0.40 41.46 -25.11
CA SER A 61 -0.97 41.85 -25.45
C SER A 61 -1.96 40.70 -25.24
N VAL A 62 -3.06 41.03 -24.57
CA VAL A 62 -4.20 40.13 -24.35
C VAL A 62 -5.05 40.07 -25.62
N ASP A 63 -4.80 39.10 -26.51
CA ASP A 63 -5.75 38.84 -27.60
C ASP A 63 -6.96 38.06 -27.07
N SER A 64 -8.09 38.75 -26.97
CA SER A 64 -9.37 38.19 -26.52
C SER A 64 -10.22 37.78 -27.74
N SER A 65 -9.81 36.71 -28.42
CA SER A 65 -10.61 36.08 -29.48
C SER A 65 -11.55 35.01 -28.90
N VAL A 66 -12.71 35.45 -28.42
CA VAL A 66 -13.79 34.59 -27.89
C VAL A 66 -14.62 34.00 -29.03
N PRO A 67 -14.63 32.68 -29.28
CA PRO A 67 -15.67 32.03 -30.08
C PRO A 67 -16.96 31.89 -29.26
N SER A 68 -18.07 32.32 -29.85
CA SER A 68 -19.41 32.30 -29.24
C SER A 68 -19.88 30.88 -28.86
N PRO A 69 -20.63 30.68 -27.75
CA PRO A 69 -21.16 29.37 -27.39
C PRO A 69 -22.19 28.87 -28.41
N ALA A 70 -21.95 27.69 -28.99
CA ALA A 70 -22.97 26.99 -29.77
C ALA A 70 -24.04 26.41 -28.84
N THR A 71 -25.29 26.81 -29.07
CA THR A 71 -26.46 26.42 -28.27
C THR A 71 -26.70 24.91 -28.30
N PRO A 72 -26.73 24.19 -27.17
CA PRO A 72 -27.25 22.83 -27.14
C PRO A 72 -28.78 22.88 -27.35
N GLN A 73 -29.26 22.26 -28.42
CA GLN A 73 -30.69 22.20 -28.72
C GLN A 73 -31.43 21.36 -27.68
N THR A 74 -32.35 21.99 -26.96
CA THR A 74 -33.33 21.32 -26.10
C THR A 74 -34.42 20.65 -26.94
N SER A 75 -34.28 19.36 -27.23
CA SER A 75 -35.40 18.54 -27.72
C SER A 75 -36.24 18.03 -26.54
N ASN A 76 -37.25 18.82 -26.14
CA ASN A 76 -38.26 18.40 -25.19
C ASN A 76 -39.23 17.40 -25.86
N GLU A 77 -39.00 16.09 -25.75
CA GLU A 77 -40.00 15.10 -26.18
C GLU A 77 -40.98 14.78 -25.03
N LYS A 78 -42.00 15.64 -24.92
CA LYS A 78 -43.10 15.48 -23.97
C LYS A 78 -44.23 14.63 -24.56
N VAL A 79 -44.29 13.38 -24.12
CA VAL A 79 -45.48 12.62 -23.66
C VAL A 79 -46.87 12.92 -24.28
N SER A 80 -47.56 11.81 -24.60
CA SER A 80 -49.02 11.54 -24.61
C SER A 80 -49.63 11.46 -26.02
N LEU A 81 -50.25 10.36 -26.48
CA LEU A 81 -51.55 9.71 -26.11
C LEU A 81 -51.70 8.45 -27.04
N ALA A 82 -52.52 7.40 -26.85
CA ALA A 82 -53.51 7.00 -25.84
C ALA A 82 -53.78 5.46 -25.89
N SER A 83 -54.54 4.97 -24.90
CA SER A 83 -55.53 3.84 -24.84
C SER A 83 -55.76 2.93 -26.08
N ALA A 84 -56.16 1.66 -26.01
CA ALA A 84 -56.68 0.75 -24.95
C ALA A 84 -56.51 -0.73 -25.44
N ASP A 85 -57.03 -1.84 -24.90
CA ASP A 85 -57.71 -2.23 -23.63
C ASP A 85 -57.44 -3.77 -23.47
N LYS A 86 -57.24 -4.36 -22.27
CA LYS A 86 -58.26 -4.95 -21.36
C LYS A 86 -59.02 -6.21 -21.85
N GLU A 87 -58.44 -7.39 -21.66
CA GLU A 87 -59.14 -8.65 -21.26
C GLU A 87 -58.08 -9.75 -20.93
N ALA A 88 -58.36 -10.83 -20.22
CA ALA A 88 -58.69 -11.02 -18.81
C ALA A 88 -58.38 -12.50 -18.45
N ALA A 89 -57.47 -12.75 -17.48
CA ALA A 89 -57.37 -13.98 -16.66
C ALA A 89 -57.08 -15.35 -17.39
N PRO A 90 -56.81 -16.47 -16.66
CA PRO A 90 -56.56 -16.64 -15.21
C PRO A 90 -55.23 -17.34 -14.82
N GLU A 91 -54.88 -17.18 -13.54
CA GLU A 91 -54.18 -18.10 -12.62
C GLU A 91 -53.14 -19.13 -13.14
N THR A 92 -51.91 -19.03 -12.61
CA THR A 92 -51.31 -20.17 -11.90
C THR A 92 -50.43 -19.68 -10.75
N LYS A 93 -50.61 -20.22 -9.54
CA LYS A 93 -49.67 -20.05 -8.44
C LYS A 93 -48.42 -20.89 -8.70
N SER A 94 -47.24 -20.30 -8.66
CA SER A 94 -46.08 -21.01 -8.12
C SER A 94 -45.25 -20.06 -7.28
N ASP A 95 -45.21 -20.38 -5.99
CA ASP A 95 -44.26 -19.84 -5.04
C ASP A 95 -42.87 -20.37 -5.42
N GLU A 96 -41.92 -19.50 -5.76
CA GLU A 96 -40.51 -19.83 -5.59
C GLU A 96 -39.67 -18.56 -5.41
N THR A 97 -39.31 -18.33 -4.14
CA THR A 97 -38.35 -17.30 -3.72
C THR A 97 -36.96 -17.61 -4.31
N LYS A 98 -36.68 -17.13 -5.53
CA LYS A 98 -35.34 -17.22 -6.13
C LYS A 98 -34.47 -16.05 -5.69
N GLY A 99 -34.19 -16.03 -4.38
CA GLY A 99 -33.17 -15.16 -3.80
C GLY A 99 -31.85 -15.36 -4.54
N LYS A 100 -31.35 -14.30 -5.17
CA LYS A 100 -30.05 -14.29 -5.86
C LYS A 100 -28.93 -14.36 -4.82
N ALA A 101 -28.69 -15.56 -4.30
CA ALA A 101 -27.56 -15.85 -3.45
C ALA A 101 -26.27 -15.71 -4.27
N THR A 102 -25.72 -14.50 -4.29
CA THR A 102 -24.29 -14.31 -4.54
C THR A 102 -23.56 -15.09 -3.47
N ASN A 103 -23.03 -16.27 -3.84
CA ASN A 103 -22.07 -17.05 -3.06
C ASN A 103 -20.74 -16.28 -2.98
N THR A 104 -20.76 -15.14 -2.29
CA THR A 104 -19.57 -14.47 -1.82
C THR A 104 -19.09 -15.27 -0.61
N SER A 105 -18.26 -16.28 -0.86
CA SER A 105 -17.55 -17.01 0.20
C SER A 105 -16.96 -15.98 1.17
N PRO A 106 -17.18 -16.11 2.49
CA PRO A 106 -16.77 -15.07 3.43
C PRO A 106 -15.25 -14.90 3.36
N LYS A 107 -14.80 -13.71 2.90
CA LYS A 107 -13.38 -13.35 2.90
C LYS A 107 -12.83 -13.52 4.33
N PRO A 108 -11.67 -14.17 4.52
CA PRO A 108 -11.09 -14.35 5.85
C PRO A 108 -10.83 -13.00 6.51
N LYS A 109 -11.58 -12.68 7.57
CA LYS A 109 -11.28 -11.56 8.46
C LYS A 109 -10.25 -12.04 9.49
N PHE A 110 -8.98 -11.77 9.21
CA PHE A 110 -7.91 -11.95 10.18
C PHE A 110 -7.87 -10.78 11.16
N GLU A 111 -7.54 -11.04 12.41
CA GLU A 111 -7.39 -10.02 13.43
C GLU A 111 -5.99 -9.38 13.37
N ILE A 112 -5.93 -8.06 13.61
CA ILE A 112 -4.67 -7.30 13.63
C ILE A 112 -4.26 -7.02 15.07
N GLU A 113 -3.53 -7.98 15.64
CA GLU A 113 -2.97 -7.89 17.00
C GLU A 113 -1.98 -6.73 17.16
N ASN A 114 -1.25 -6.38 16.10
CA ASN A 114 -0.17 -5.39 16.11
C ASN A 114 -0.39 -4.34 14.99
N PRO A 115 -1.21 -3.30 15.23
CA PRO A 115 -1.43 -2.22 14.27
C PRO A 115 -0.17 -1.37 14.06
N TYR A 116 -0.13 -0.61 12.97
CA TYR A 116 1.01 0.20 12.59
C TYR A 116 1.33 1.27 13.64
N THR A 117 2.62 1.40 13.94
CA THR A 117 3.18 2.60 14.58
C THR A 117 4.49 2.95 13.90
N GLN A 118 4.91 4.22 13.93
CA GLN A 118 6.21 4.61 13.35
C GLN A 118 7.41 3.96 14.06
N ALA A 119 7.25 3.54 15.33
CA ALA A 119 8.27 2.80 16.08
C ALA A 119 8.28 1.29 15.79
N LYS A 120 7.14 0.72 15.35
CA LYS A 120 6.97 -0.68 14.95
C LYS A 120 6.11 -0.73 13.68
N PRO A 121 6.71 -0.50 12.50
CA PRO A 121 5.97 -0.42 11.25
C PRO A 121 5.48 -1.81 10.83
N THR A 122 4.17 -1.98 10.80
CA THR A 122 3.49 -3.19 10.34
C THR A 122 2.44 -2.85 9.28
N LEU A 123 2.13 -3.79 8.40
CA LEU A 123 0.97 -3.71 7.50
C LEU A 123 0.28 -5.08 7.52
N LEU A 124 -1.05 -5.12 7.61
CA LEU A 124 -1.83 -6.35 7.87
C LEU A 124 -1.40 -7.06 9.18
N GLY A 125 -0.79 -6.32 10.12
CA GLY A 125 -0.15 -6.87 11.31
C GLY A 125 1.01 -7.84 11.00
N ILE A 126 1.74 -7.63 9.91
CA ILE A 126 3.02 -8.26 9.59
C ILE A 126 4.10 -7.18 9.62
N THR A 127 5.21 -7.46 10.28
CA THR A 127 6.43 -6.63 10.23
C THR A 127 7.27 -7.01 9.02
N LEU A 128 7.99 -6.04 8.45
CA LEU A 128 9.09 -6.33 7.54
C LEU A 128 10.10 -7.30 8.18
N LYS A 129 10.83 -8.04 7.34
CA LYS A 129 11.76 -9.11 7.72
C LYS A 129 11.11 -10.37 8.35
N THR A 130 9.77 -10.43 8.49
CA THR A 130 9.06 -11.68 8.85
C THR A 130 9.39 -12.78 7.84
N ASN A 131 9.66 -14.01 8.27
CA ASN A 131 9.92 -15.11 7.34
C ASN A 131 8.63 -15.56 6.61
N ALA A 132 8.74 -16.03 5.37
CA ALA A 132 7.64 -16.59 4.58
C ALA A 132 6.79 -17.64 5.33
N ALA A 133 7.39 -18.49 6.17
CA ALA A 133 6.64 -19.43 6.99
C ALA A 133 5.69 -18.75 7.99
N GLY A 134 6.08 -17.60 8.56
CA GLY A 134 5.22 -16.80 9.45
C GLY A 134 4.03 -16.19 8.71
N VAL A 135 4.24 -15.76 7.46
CA VAL A 135 3.17 -15.24 6.59
C VAL A 135 2.19 -16.35 6.20
N LEU A 136 2.69 -17.53 5.80
CA LEU A 136 1.87 -18.71 5.50
C LEU A 136 1.08 -19.21 6.72
N ASN A 137 1.65 -19.12 7.92
CA ASN A 137 0.93 -19.45 9.16
C ASN A 137 -0.22 -18.47 9.45
N LYS A 138 -0.08 -17.19 9.09
CA LYS A 138 -1.10 -16.16 9.36
C LYS A 138 -2.22 -16.12 8.32
N PHE A 139 -1.89 -16.21 7.04
CA PHE A 139 -2.85 -16.04 5.94
C PHE A 139 -3.16 -17.32 5.16
N GLY A 140 -2.48 -18.42 5.47
CA GLY A 140 -2.54 -19.64 4.66
C GLY A 140 -1.73 -19.52 3.36
N LYS A 141 -2.00 -20.43 2.43
CA LYS A 141 -1.35 -20.44 1.11
C LYS A 141 -1.81 -19.24 0.27
N PRO A 142 -0.91 -18.62 -0.52
CA PRO A 142 -1.33 -17.62 -1.49
C PRO A 142 -2.20 -18.25 -2.59
N LYS A 143 -2.93 -17.40 -3.29
CA LYS A 143 -3.68 -17.77 -4.51
C LYS A 143 -2.71 -18.04 -5.65
N GLU A 144 -1.72 -17.17 -5.83
CA GLU A 144 -0.69 -17.24 -6.86
C GLU A 144 0.69 -16.89 -6.26
N GLU A 145 1.75 -17.48 -6.81
CA GLU A 145 3.14 -17.24 -6.42
C GLU A 145 3.95 -17.02 -7.69
N PHE A 146 4.71 -15.92 -7.76
CA PHE A 146 5.56 -15.58 -8.91
C PHE A 146 6.85 -14.91 -8.46
N VAL A 147 7.84 -14.85 -9.36
CA VAL A 147 9.07 -14.07 -9.15
C VAL A 147 8.92 -12.74 -9.88
N MET A 148 9.27 -11.66 -9.21
CA MET A 148 9.39 -10.33 -9.78
C MET A 148 10.88 -10.01 -9.94
N ASP A 149 11.31 -9.84 -11.18
CA ASP A 149 12.69 -9.50 -11.50
C ASP A 149 12.99 -8.06 -11.05
N GLU A 150 13.97 -7.94 -10.15
CA GLU A 150 14.56 -6.67 -9.68
C GLU A 150 16.06 -6.75 -9.99
N ASP A 151 16.69 -5.63 -10.37
CA ASP A 151 18.04 -5.63 -10.98
C ASP A 151 19.15 -6.29 -10.13
N ALA A 152 18.96 -6.42 -8.81
CA ALA A 152 19.98 -6.88 -7.87
C ALA A 152 19.58 -8.07 -6.98
N ASP A 153 18.30 -8.23 -6.59
CA ASP A 153 17.80 -9.35 -5.77
C ASP A 153 16.33 -9.64 -6.15
N PRO A 154 16.05 -10.68 -6.97
CA PRO A 154 14.70 -10.96 -7.45
C PRO A 154 13.77 -11.35 -6.30
N LEU A 155 12.56 -10.78 -6.30
CA LEU A 155 11.61 -10.94 -5.20
C LEU A 155 10.63 -12.07 -5.49
N THR A 156 10.47 -13.00 -4.55
CA THR A 156 9.33 -13.94 -4.59
C THR A 156 8.09 -13.22 -4.08
N VAL A 157 6.99 -13.23 -4.83
CA VAL A 157 5.76 -12.50 -4.50
C VAL A 157 4.61 -13.49 -4.29
N TYR A 158 3.94 -13.36 -3.14
CA TYR A 158 2.73 -14.08 -2.79
C TYR A 158 1.52 -13.17 -3.02
N ASP A 159 0.62 -13.60 -3.91
CA ASP A 159 -0.64 -12.91 -4.22
C ASP A 159 -1.81 -13.58 -3.48
N TYR A 160 -2.50 -12.81 -2.63
CA TYR A 160 -3.69 -13.22 -1.89
C TYR A 160 -4.99 -12.63 -2.49
N GLY A 161 -4.92 -12.03 -3.67
CA GLY A 161 -6.01 -11.37 -4.41
C GLY A 161 -6.29 -9.95 -3.93
N ASP A 162 -6.47 -9.77 -2.61
CA ASP A 162 -6.74 -8.46 -2.00
C ASP A 162 -5.44 -7.70 -1.58
N PHE A 163 -4.31 -8.40 -1.49
CA PHE A 163 -2.99 -7.86 -1.15
C PHE A 163 -1.85 -8.75 -1.68
N LEU A 164 -0.65 -8.17 -1.82
CA LEU A 164 0.59 -8.87 -2.12
C LEU A 164 1.58 -8.80 -0.95
N ILE A 165 2.44 -9.81 -0.85
CA ILE A 165 3.63 -9.81 0.02
C ILE A 165 4.84 -10.27 -0.79
N GLY A 166 5.86 -9.41 -0.87
CA GLY A 166 7.14 -9.73 -1.52
C GLY A 166 8.22 -10.14 -0.52
N PHE A 167 9.04 -11.10 -0.90
CA PHE A 167 10.13 -11.66 -0.11
C PHE A 167 11.47 -11.54 -0.86
N ASN A 168 12.52 -11.15 -0.14
CA ASN A 168 13.89 -11.08 -0.65
C ASN A 168 14.54 -12.48 -0.79
N GLY A 169 15.78 -12.54 -1.27
CA GLY A 169 16.54 -13.80 -1.37
C GLY A 169 16.73 -14.57 -0.05
N LYS A 170 16.50 -13.94 1.11
CA LYS A 170 16.52 -14.58 2.45
C LYS A 170 15.16 -15.18 2.86
N LYS A 171 14.13 -15.07 2.01
CA LYS A 171 12.73 -15.44 2.29
C LYS A 171 12.12 -14.64 3.44
N GLU A 172 12.55 -13.38 3.57
CA GLU A 172 12.08 -12.41 4.55
C GLU A 172 11.23 -11.35 3.85
N VAL A 173 10.13 -10.90 4.48
CA VAL A 173 9.22 -9.89 3.92
C VAL A 173 9.99 -8.61 3.62
N HIS A 174 10.02 -8.24 2.34
CA HIS A 174 10.65 -7.04 1.81
C HIS A 174 9.62 -5.95 1.50
N PHE A 175 8.43 -6.31 1.02
CA PHE A 175 7.31 -5.36 0.89
C PHE A 175 5.94 -6.01 1.12
N ILE A 176 4.95 -5.17 1.41
CA ILE A 176 3.52 -5.51 1.49
C ILE A 176 2.74 -4.44 0.69
N ASP A 177 1.78 -4.84 -0.15
CA ASP A 177 0.99 -3.97 -1.02
C ASP A 177 -0.50 -4.31 -0.89
N VAL A 178 -1.29 -3.41 -0.28
CA VAL A 178 -2.74 -3.61 -0.06
C VAL A 178 -3.52 -2.95 -1.20
N ARG A 179 -4.37 -3.74 -1.87
CA ARG A 179 -5.05 -3.38 -3.12
C ARG A 179 -6.58 -3.40 -3.04
N SER A 180 -7.12 -3.76 -1.87
CA SER A 180 -8.56 -3.91 -1.64
C SER A 180 -9.07 -3.01 -0.52
N ALA A 181 -10.24 -2.42 -0.70
CA ALA A 181 -10.94 -1.62 0.31
C ALA A 181 -11.72 -2.47 1.33
N ASP A 182 -11.81 -3.80 1.11
CA ASP A 182 -12.49 -4.73 2.01
C ASP A 182 -11.62 -5.17 3.21
N ILE A 183 -10.31 -4.87 3.17
CA ILE A 183 -9.33 -5.29 4.16
C ILE A 183 -8.90 -4.12 5.04
N ASP A 184 -8.82 -4.37 6.35
CA ASP A 184 -8.14 -3.48 7.29
C ASP A 184 -6.62 -3.61 7.11
N PRO A 185 -5.89 -2.55 6.74
CA PRO A 185 -4.43 -2.59 6.64
C PRO A 185 -3.73 -2.54 8.01
N GLY A 186 -4.46 -2.29 9.11
CA GLY A 186 -3.91 -2.10 10.46
C GLY A 186 -3.51 -0.65 10.74
N LEU A 187 -4.03 0.31 9.99
CA LEU A 187 -3.67 1.73 10.04
C LEU A 187 -4.67 2.56 10.89
N GLY A 188 -5.07 2.06 12.05
CA GLY A 188 -5.97 2.78 12.97
C GLY A 188 -7.36 3.07 12.38
N GLY A 189 -7.86 2.20 11.50
CA GLY A 189 -9.15 2.34 10.81
C GLY A 189 -9.09 3.02 9.45
N LEU A 190 -7.94 3.56 9.02
CA LEU A 190 -7.74 4.00 7.63
C LEU A 190 -7.65 2.80 6.68
N LYS A 191 -8.26 2.91 5.50
CA LYS A 191 -8.23 1.90 4.42
C LYS A 191 -8.28 2.55 3.03
N LEU A 192 -8.21 1.73 1.98
CA LEU A 192 -8.37 2.20 0.61
C LEU A 192 -9.77 2.81 0.41
N GLY A 193 -9.82 3.89 -0.36
CA GLY A 193 -11.03 4.68 -0.62
C GLY A 193 -11.35 5.77 0.42
N ASP A 194 -10.64 5.82 1.54
CA ASP A 194 -10.83 6.85 2.56
C ASP A 194 -10.21 8.21 2.14
N PRO A 195 -10.74 9.36 2.61
CA PRO A 195 -10.23 10.69 2.26
C PRO A 195 -8.84 10.97 2.87
N ALA A 196 -7.95 11.54 2.06
CA ALA A 196 -6.58 11.87 2.46
C ALA A 196 -6.50 12.85 3.67
N ALA A 197 -7.49 13.73 3.81
CA ALA A 197 -7.60 14.71 4.90
C ALA A 197 -7.72 14.09 6.31
N GLY A 198 -8.01 12.78 6.42
CA GLY A 198 -8.02 12.05 7.70
C GLY A 198 -6.66 11.53 8.14
N ILE A 199 -5.71 11.35 7.20
CA ILE A 199 -4.53 10.50 7.41
C ILE A 199 -3.65 11.01 8.55
N THR A 200 -3.35 12.31 8.59
CA THR A 200 -2.44 12.90 9.59
C THR A 200 -2.99 12.88 11.01
N LYS A 201 -4.32 12.72 11.19
CA LYS A 201 -4.95 12.57 12.51
C LYS A 201 -4.75 11.18 13.09
N VAL A 202 -4.54 10.17 12.25
CA VAL A 202 -4.41 8.76 12.64
C VAL A 202 -2.96 8.30 12.64
N LEU A 203 -2.16 8.69 11.63
CA LEU A 203 -0.76 8.29 11.47
C LEU A 203 0.25 9.37 11.92
N GLY A 204 -0.21 10.56 12.29
CA GLY A 204 0.65 11.68 12.68
C GLY A 204 1.27 12.42 11.50
N THR A 205 2.45 13.02 11.71
CA THR A 205 3.11 13.86 10.71
C THR A 205 3.88 13.01 9.68
N PRO A 206 3.59 13.13 8.37
CA PRO A 206 4.33 12.44 7.32
C PRO A 206 5.71 13.04 7.10
N THR A 207 6.64 12.23 6.62
CA THR A 207 7.98 12.67 6.18
C THR A 207 7.93 13.43 4.85
N ALA A 208 7.00 13.07 3.97
CA ALA A 208 6.70 13.82 2.75
C ALA A 208 5.19 13.76 2.45
N ASN A 209 4.62 14.85 1.96
CA ASN A 209 3.21 14.98 1.63
C ASN A 209 3.06 15.72 0.29
N SER A 210 2.29 15.12 -0.61
CA SER A 210 1.99 15.68 -1.93
C SER A 210 0.60 15.23 -2.38
N ASN A 211 0.07 15.85 -3.44
CA ASN A 211 -1.24 15.49 -4.01
C ASN A 211 -1.32 14.07 -4.61
N TYR A 212 -0.19 13.36 -4.70
CA TYR A 212 -0.07 12.03 -5.32
C TYR A 212 0.39 10.94 -4.36
N VAL A 213 1.21 11.29 -3.36
CA VAL A 213 1.75 10.33 -2.39
C VAL A 213 2.03 11.00 -1.06
N ILE A 214 1.68 10.29 0.02
CA ILE A 214 2.06 10.62 1.39
C ILE A 214 3.00 9.52 1.88
N THR A 215 4.14 9.91 2.46
CA THR A 215 5.20 8.98 2.87
C THR A 215 5.54 9.17 4.35
N TYR A 216 5.57 8.06 5.09
CA TYR A 216 6.03 7.98 6.47
C TYR A 216 7.29 7.10 6.53
N LYS A 217 8.44 7.70 6.84
CA LYS A 217 9.66 6.96 7.16
C LYS A 217 9.64 6.51 8.61
N ALA A 218 9.98 5.25 8.83
CA ALA A 218 10.20 4.60 10.11
C ALA A 218 11.57 3.90 10.09
N THR A 219 12.06 3.42 11.23
CA THR A 219 13.39 2.79 11.30
C THR A 219 13.44 1.52 10.44
N GLY A 220 14.15 1.58 9.30
CA GLY A 220 14.29 0.47 8.35
C GLY A 220 13.03 0.18 7.54
N ALA A 221 12.13 1.16 7.39
CA ALA A 221 10.84 0.98 6.72
C ALA A 221 10.26 2.27 6.13
N ILE A 222 9.58 2.16 5.00
CA ILE A 222 8.85 3.27 4.36
C ILE A 222 7.41 2.84 4.10
N LEU A 223 6.45 3.51 4.77
CA LEU A 223 5.02 3.41 4.45
C LEU A 223 4.68 4.49 3.42
N LYS A 224 4.10 4.09 2.29
CA LYS A 224 3.55 4.96 1.25
C LYS A 224 2.04 4.79 1.17
N LEU A 225 1.34 5.92 1.04
CA LEU A 225 -0.08 5.97 0.69
C LEU A 225 -0.19 6.74 -0.62
N ASP A 226 -0.55 6.03 -1.69
CA ASP A 226 -0.76 6.63 -3.01
C ASP A 226 -2.16 7.25 -3.04
N ILE A 227 -2.26 8.53 -3.43
CA ILE A 227 -3.49 9.32 -3.41
C ILE A 227 -3.95 9.55 -4.84
N ASP A 228 -5.23 9.31 -5.13
CA ASP A 228 -5.84 9.78 -6.37
C ASP A 228 -5.97 11.31 -6.32
N PRO A 229 -5.26 12.07 -7.19
CA PRO A 229 -5.28 13.53 -7.14
C PRO A 229 -6.66 14.11 -7.46
N LYS A 230 -7.54 13.39 -8.16
CA LYS A 230 -8.89 13.84 -8.54
C LYS A 230 -9.89 13.67 -7.39
N THR A 231 -9.90 12.52 -6.75
CA THR A 231 -10.87 12.22 -5.66
C THR A 231 -10.34 12.51 -4.27
N GLN A 232 -9.04 12.76 -4.11
CA GLN A 232 -8.35 12.97 -2.82
C GLN A 232 -8.56 11.80 -1.85
N LYS A 233 -8.53 10.57 -2.40
CA LYS A 233 -8.70 9.31 -1.68
C LYS A 233 -7.46 8.44 -1.75
N ILE A 234 -7.28 7.60 -0.73
CA ILE A 234 -6.24 6.57 -0.72
C ILE A 234 -6.55 5.53 -1.81
N ASN A 235 -5.66 5.39 -2.78
CA ASN A 235 -5.76 4.43 -3.89
C ASN A 235 -4.94 3.16 -3.62
N SER A 236 -3.81 3.28 -2.91
CA SER A 236 -2.92 2.16 -2.59
C SER A 236 -2.18 2.41 -1.28
N ILE A 237 -1.85 1.35 -0.55
CA ILE A 237 -1.09 1.40 0.72
C ILE A 237 0.02 0.36 0.65
N LYS A 238 1.27 0.81 0.77
CA LYS A 238 2.45 -0.05 0.62
C LYS A 238 3.46 0.17 1.73
N LEU A 239 4.01 -0.91 2.28
CA LEU A 239 5.10 -0.88 3.25
C LEU A 239 6.33 -1.57 2.64
N PHE A 240 7.46 -0.86 2.60
CA PHE A 240 8.73 -1.34 2.04
C PHE A 240 9.81 -1.36 3.12
N ALA A 241 10.75 -2.31 3.02
CA ALA A 241 12.02 -2.24 3.74
C ALA A 241 12.93 -1.13 3.17
N GLU A 242 13.74 -0.54 4.06
CA GLU A 242 14.85 0.38 3.75
C GLU A 242 16.20 -0.31 4.03
#